data_AF-A0A7L5A8U4-F1
#
_entry.id   AF-A0A7L5A8U4-F1
#
_cell.length_a   1.000
_cell.length_b   1.000
_cell.length_c   1.000
_cell.angle_alpha   90.00
_cell.angle_beta   90.00
_cell.angle_gamma   90.00
#
_symmetry.space_group_name_H-M   'P 1'
#
loop_
_entity.id
_entity.type
_entity.pdbx_description
1 polymer ?
#
loop_
_entity_poly.entity_id
_entity_poly.type
_entity_poly.pdbx_seq_one_letter_code
_entity_poly.pdbx_strand_id
1 'polypeptide(L)'
;MPKTPATPNKAVRLEAFDIQGHNGAEPFDYVAFFDFIAQQDSKTRRETVADRFIAVPNFTRYEGQYGFVAYAGSTDRSFLVLDLEEETEEVRQIERGKVIATRTVGLIDPVARRVIVQYVHTGVRATQIATLFEKLARIRSKEFEGATLEFAPTPGRTFRQELAAMNRIQSASVTLTRPNIDWNDFSNAANSLAEDTNAHNITVSAVAGRNQSLSKTKGLIHTITEVISQVEDGAKSILKAVVIKGMRDNESALTTLNLTKHIDARMVKVPLESDGLPNPGAVTEASLAFMNDPKEGS
;
A
#
# COMPACT_ATOMS: atom_id res chain seq x y z
N MET A 1 30.87 35.31 7.37
CA MET A 1 29.82 34.73 6.52
C MET A 1 28.74 34.15 7.42
N PRO A 2 27.48 34.57 7.31
CA PRO A 2 26.40 33.95 8.09
C PRO A 2 26.24 32.48 7.64
N LYS A 3 26.23 31.56 8.60
CA LYS A 3 25.93 30.14 8.32
C LYS A 3 24.46 30.05 7.93
N THR A 4 24.18 29.55 6.73
CA THR A 4 22.82 29.19 6.32
C THR A 4 22.24 28.23 7.37
N PRO A 5 21.06 28.51 7.95
CA PRO A 5 20.45 27.60 8.90
C PRO A 5 20.21 26.25 8.23
N ALA A 6 20.51 25.16 8.94
CA ALA A 6 20.31 23.81 8.43
C ALA A 6 18.81 23.59 8.17
N THR A 7 18.47 23.06 6.99
CA THR A 7 17.09 22.69 6.66
C THR A 7 16.61 21.63 7.66
N PRO A 8 15.48 21.84 8.34
CA PRO A 8 14.96 20.87 9.29
C PRO A 8 14.58 19.57 8.55
N ASN A 9 14.83 18.44 9.20
CA ASN A 9 14.51 17.11 8.67
C ASN A 9 13.35 16.48 9.44
N LYS A 10 12.55 15.66 8.75
CA LYS A 10 11.47 14.85 9.34
C LYS A 10 11.66 13.38 9.00
N ALA A 11 11.41 12.51 9.98
CA ALA A 11 11.35 11.07 9.74
C ALA A 11 10.03 10.74 9.01
N VAL A 12 10.14 10.04 7.88
CA VAL A 12 9.01 9.53 7.11
C VAL A 12 9.11 8.01 7.03
N ARG A 13 7.96 7.34 7.08
CA ARG A 13 7.85 5.89 6.90
C ARG A 13 7.52 5.61 5.44
N LEU A 14 8.33 4.78 4.79
CA LEU A 14 8.09 4.26 3.44
C LEU A 14 7.67 2.80 3.56
N GLU A 15 6.64 2.39 2.83
CA GLU A 15 6.07 1.03 2.86
C GLU A 15 6.18 0.39 1.47
N ALA A 16 6.57 -0.89 1.43
CA ALA A 16 6.74 -1.64 0.19
C ALA A 16 5.52 -2.52 -0.13
N PHE A 17 5.16 -2.54 -1.41
CA PHE A 17 4.12 -3.39 -1.96
C PHE A 17 4.59 -3.96 -3.30
N ASP A 18 4.15 -5.17 -3.62
CA ASP A 18 4.31 -5.75 -4.94
C ASP A 18 3.03 -5.53 -5.78
N ILE A 19 3.20 -5.41 -7.09
CA ILE A 19 2.13 -5.08 -8.02
C ILE A 19 1.56 -6.37 -8.62
N GLN A 20 0.25 -6.54 -8.45
CA GLN A 20 -0.54 -7.59 -9.08
C GLN A 20 -1.52 -6.94 -10.05
N GLY A 21 -1.54 -7.40 -11.29
CA GLY A 21 -2.34 -6.81 -12.34
C GLY A 21 -2.78 -7.89 -13.31
N HIS A 22 -3.95 -7.73 -13.90
CA HIS A 22 -4.49 -8.64 -14.92
C HIS A 22 -5.30 -7.84 -15.92
N ASN A 23 -5.33 -8.27 -17.18
CA ASN A 23 -6.18 -7.68 -18.19
C ASN A 23 -7.06 -8.78 -18.81
N GLY A 24 -8.16 -9.11 -18.13
CA GLY A 24 -8.91 -10.32 -18.46
C GLY A 24 -8.06 -11.58 -18.30
N ALA A 25 -7.90 -12.35 -19.39
CA ALA A 25 -7.08 -13.56 -19.42
C ALA A 25 -5.65 -13.33 -19.95
N GLU A 26 -5.33 -12.11 -20.39
CA GLU A 26 -4.03 -11.79 -20.95
C GLU A 26 -3.05 -11.35 -19.85
N PRO A 27 -1.75 -11.68 -19.99
CA PRO A 27 -0.70 -11.16 -19.12
C PRO A 27 -0.74 -9.63 -19.07
N PHE A 28 -0.63 -9.06 -17.88
CA PHE A 28 -0.68 -7.61 -17.72
C PHE A 28 0.66 -6.97 -18.11
N ASP A 29 0.64 -6.06 -19.09
CA ASP A 29 1.79 -5.21 -19.41
C ASP A 29 1.84 -4.01 -18.47
N TYR A 30 2.64 -4.13 -17.41
CA TYR A 30 2.83 -3.05 -16.43
C TYR A 30 3.47 -1.80 -17.03
N VAL A 31 4.40 -1.94 -17.98
CA VAL A 31 5.10 -0.79 -18.55
C VAL A 31 4.11 0.02 -19.38
N ALA A 32 3.39 -0.65 -20.28
CA ALA A 32 2.36 -0.02 -21.10
C ALA A 32 1.24 0.59 -20.25
N PHE A 33 0.81 -0.10 -19.19
CA PHE A 33 -0.22 0.41 -18.27
C PHE A 33 0.21 1.71 -17.59
N PHE A 34 1.40 1.76 -16.97
CA PHE A 34 1.84 2.97 -16.29
C PHE A 34 2.23 4.09 -17.25
N ASP A 35 2.71 3.76 -18.46
CA ASP A 35 2.88 4.74 -19.54
C ASP A 35 1.54 5.38 -19.92
N PHE A 36 0.49 4.58 -20.08
CA PHE A 36 -0.86 5.07 -20.33
C PHE A 36 -1.35 6.02 -19.22
N ILE A 37 -1.13 5.67 -17.95
CA ILE A 37 -1.50 6.52 -16.80
C ILE A 37 -0.70 7.84 -16.82
N ALA A 38 0.59 7.79 -17.16
CA ALA A 38 1.44 8.98 -17.24
C ALA A 38 1.00 9.96 -18.33
N GLN A 39 0.48 9.45 -19.45
CA GLN A 39 -0.02 10.23 -20.57
C GLN A 39 -1.38 10.89 -20.31
N GLN A 40 -2.12 10.48 -19.26
CA GLN A 40 -3.38 11.12 -18.91
C GLN A 40 -3.17 12.56 -18.44
N ASP A 41 -4.11 13.45 -18.80
CA ASP A 41 -4.12 14.83 -18.31
C ASP A 41 -4.16 14.84 -16.76
N SER A 42 -3.33 15.67 -16.14
CA SER A 42 -3.17 15.72 -14.68
C SER A 42 -4.47 16.06 -13.94
N LYS A 43 -5.38 16.82 -14.56
CA LYS A 43 -6.71 17.14 -14.02
C LYS A 43 -7.66 15.96 -14.08
N THR A 44 -7.33 14.94 -14.87
CA THR A 44 -8.16 13.74 -15.02
C THR A 44 -7.71 12.59 -14.14
N ARG A 45 -6.48 12.62 -13.61
CA ARG A 45 -5.98 11.66 -12.62
C ARG A 45 -6.55 11.91 -11.23
N ARG A 46 -7.88 11.91 -11.11
CA ARG A 46 -8.59 12.18 -9.86
C ARG A 46 -9.93 11.48 -9.79
N GLU A 47 -10.37 11.24 -8.58
CA GLU A 47 -11.69 10.71 -8.27
C GLU A 47 -12.25 11.39 -7.02
N THR A 48 -13.56 11.56 -7.00
CA THR A 48 -14.32 11.93 -5.80
C THR A 48 -15.24 10.77 -5.46
N VAL A 49 -15.12 10.24 -4.24
CA VAL A 49 -15.99 9.21 -3.70
C VAL A 49 -16.65 9.79 -2.45
N ALA A 50 -17.97 9.99 -2.52
CA ALA A 50 -18.72 10.73 -1.51
C ALA A 50 -18.12 12.13 -1.26
N ASP A 51 -17.68 12.42 -0.03
CA ASP A 51 -17.06 13.66 0.43
C ASP A 51 -15.53 13.67 0.29
N ARG A 52 -14.94 12.53 -0.07
CA ARG A 52 -13.48 12.37 -0.16
C ARG A 52 -12.98 12.52 -1.59
N PHE A 53 -11.95 13.33 -1.73
CA PHE A 53 -11.23 13.57 -2.97
C PHE A 53 -9.87 12.86 -2.95
N ILE A 54 -9.52 12.22 -4.06
CA ILE A 54 -8.19 11.68 -4.32
C ILE A 54 -7.70 12.17 -5.69
N ALA A 55 -6.46 12.63 -5.78
CA ALA A 55 -5.83 12.97 -7.05
C ALA A 55 -4.34 12.63 -7.10
N VAL A 56 -3.84 12.32 -8.29
CA VAL A 56 -2.42 12.11 -8.59
C VAL A 56 -2.02 13.02 -9.75
N PRO A 57 -1.97 14.35 -9.52
CA PRO A 57 -1.68 15.31 -10.59
C PRO A 57 -0.24 15.18 -11.10
N ASN A 58 0.70 14.83 -10.21
CA ASN A 58 2.11 14.60 -10.56
C ASN A 58 2.33 13.09 -10.66
N PHE A 59 2.59 12.62 -11.88
CA PHE A 59 2.94 11.24 -12.19
C PHE A 59 3.94 11.28 -13.34
N THR A 60 5.22 11.15 -13.03
CA THR A 60 6.31 11.46 -13.94
C THR A 60 7.24 10.27 -14.07
N ARG A 61 7.57 9.93 -15.32
CA ARG A 61 8.52 8.86 -15.63
C ARG A 61 9.95 9.36 -15.51
N TYR A 62 10.80 8.60 -14.83
CA TYR A 62 12.25 8.81 -14.71
C TYR A 62 12.95 7.45 -14.79
N GLU A 63 13.86 7.27 -15.75
CA GLU A 63 14.64 6.02 -15.92
C GLU A 63 13.81 4.72 -15.92
N GLY A 64 12.58 4.75 -16.46
CA GLY A 64 11.70 3.59 -16.51
C GLY A 64 10.81 3.39 -15.27
N GLN A 65 11.01 4.18 -14.23
CA GLN A 65 10.20 4.20 -13.01
C GLN A 65 9.27 5.43 -13.00
N TYR A 66 8.24 5.42 -12.16
CA TYR A 66 7.25 6.49 -12.06
C TYR A 66 7.20 7.05 -10.65
N GLY A 67 7.68 8.29 -10.49
CA GLY A 67 7.49 9.06 -9.28
C GLY A 67 6.09 9.69 -9.27
N PHE A 68 5.41 9.66 -8.12
CA PHE A 68 4.08 10.25 -8.01
C PHE A 68 3.89 11.06 -6.73
N VAL A 69 3.02 12.06 -6.83
CA VAL A 69 2.49 12.80 -5.69
C VAL A 69 0.97 12.71 -5.72
N ALA A 70 0.43 12.10 -4.67
CA ALA A 70 -0.99 11.88 -4.48
C ALA A 70 -1.53 12.80 -3.37
N TYR A 71 -2.77 13.25 -3.51
CA TYR A 71 -3.45 14.12 -2.57
C TYR A 71 -4.76 13.51 -2.14
N ALA A 72 -5.02 13.48 -0.84
CA ALA A 72 -6.32 13.16 -0.26
C ALA A 72 -6.87 14.39 0.46
N GLY A 73 -8.12 14.76 0.20
CA GLY A 73 -8.77 15.89 0.84
C GLY A 73 -10.27 15.71 0.95
N SER A 74 -10.93 16.69 1.57
CA SER A 74 -12.39 16.81 1.54
C SER A 74 -12.81 17.76 0.42
N THR A 75 -13.96 17.47 -0.20
CA THR A 75 -14.64 18.44 -1.07
C THR A 75 -15.48 19.44 -0.29
N ASP A 76 -15.62 19.24 1.02
CA ASP A 76 -16.16 20.26 1.92
C ASP A 76 -15.29 21.53 1.79
N ARG A 77 -15.98 22.65 1.66
CA ARG A 77 -15.36 23.95 1.44
C ARG A 77 -15.17 24.69 2.74
N SER A 78 -15.48 24.10 3.89
CA SER A 78 -15.33 24.76 5.18
C SER A 78 -14.25 24.08 6.03
N PHE A 79 -13.50 24.88 6.78
CA PHE A 79 -12.56 24.40 7.78
C PHE A 79 -12.58 25.30 9.01
N LEU A 80 -12.42 24.67 10.16
CA LEU A 80 -12.33 25.37 11.44
C LEU A 80 -10.92 25.95 11.59
N VAL A 81 -10.85 27.22 11.92
CA VAL A 81 -9.64 27.92 12.33
C VAL A 81 -9.83 28.30 13.79
N LEU A 82 -8.86 27.93 14.61
CA LEU A 82 -8.73 28.45 15.97
C LEU A 82 -7.72 29.59 15.93
N ASP A 83 -8.18 30.80 16.17
CA ASP A 83 -7.31 31.94 16.40
C ASP A 83 -6.76 31.82 17.82
N LEU A 84 -5.45 31.61 17.94
CA LEU A 84 -4.79 31.46 19.25
C LEU A 84 -4.53 32.80 19.94
N GLU A 85 -4.57 33.91 19.21
CA GLU A 85 -4.42 35.25 19.78
C GLU A 85 -5.76 35.75 20.33
N GLU A 86 -6.83 35.54 19.58
CA GLU A 86 -8.18 35.94 20.00
C GLU A 86 -8.92 34.88 20.82
N GLU A 87 -8.39 33.66 20.89
CA GLU A 87 -9.03 32.48 21.49
C GLU A 87 -10.43 32.19 20.90
N THR A 88 -10.64 32.54 19.63
CA THR A 88 -11.91 32.38 18.94
C THR A 88 -11.85 31.28 17.88
N GLU A 89 -12.98 30.59 17.70
CA GLU A 89 -13.17 29.65 16.60
C GLU A 89 -13.93 30.33 15.46
N GLU A 90 -13.42 30.22 14.25
CA GLU A 90 -14.12 30.65 13.05
C GLU A 90 -14.11 29.58 11.96
N VAL A 91 -15.21 29.48 11.22
CA VAL A 91 -15.31 28.60 10.06
C VAL A 91 -14.99 29.42 8.82
N ARG A 92 -13.85 29.11 8.18
CA ARG A 92 -13.45 29.76 6.92
C ARG A 92 -13.89 28.92 5.73
N GLN A 93 -14.23 29.60 4.64
CA GLN A 93 -14.49 28.95 3.35
C GLN A 93 -13.24 28.89 2.47
N ILE A 94 -13.04 27.75 1.83
CA ILE A 94 -12.01 27.50 0.82
C ILE A 94 -12.50 28.07 -0.51
N GLU A 95 -11.63 28.82 -1.18
CA GLU A 95 -11.92 29.35 -2.52
C GLU A 95 -12.29 28.23 -3.51
N ARG A 96 -13.13 28.56 -4.49
CA ARG A 96 -13.58 27.61 -5.51
C ARG A 96 -12.38 27.01 -6.26
N GLY A 97 -12.30 25.69 -6.25
CA GLY A 97 -11.24 24.94 -6.95
C GLY A 97 -9.99 24.65 -6.11
N LYS A 98 -9.93 25.13 -4.85
CA LYS A 98 -8.93 24.75 -3.86
C LYS A 98 -9.50 23.69 -2.92
N VAL A 99 -8.61 22.88 -2.32
CA VAL A 99 -8.95 21.87 -1.31
C VAL A 99 -7.86 21.86 -0.23
N ILE A 100 -8.24 21.58 1.01
CA ILE A 100 -7.27 21.18 2.04
C ILE A 100 -6.96 19.71 1.80
N ALA A 101 -5.69 19.41 1.57
CA ALA A 101 -5.26 18.07 1.22
C ALA A 101 -4.02 17.64 2.00
N THR A 102 -3.96 16.34 2.27
CA THR A 102 -2.78 15.64 2.73
C THR A 102 -2.02 15.09 1.53
N ARG A 103 -0.71 15.31 1.49
CA ARG A 103 0.20 14.84 0.44
C ARG A 103 0.79 13.47 0.79
N THR A 104 0.80 12.56 -0.17
CA THR A 104 1.50 11.26 -0.14
C THR A 104 2.41 11.19 -1.35
N VAL A 105 3.66 10.77 -1.16
CA VAL A 105 4.64 10.58 -2.26
C VAL A 105 4.95 9.10 -2.42
N GLY A 106 5.27 8.66 -3.63
CA GLY A 106 5.76 7.30 -3.86
C GLY A 106 6.45 7.11 -5.20
N LEU A 107 6.88 5.88 -5.42
CA LEU A 107 7.63 5.44 -6.59
C LEU A 107 7.14 4.07 -7.05
N ILE A 108 6.92 3.91 -8.36
CA ILE A 108 6.53 2.66 -9.00
C ILE A 108 7.63 2.21 -9.94
N ASP A 109 8.02 0.95 -9.85
CA ASP A 109 8.84 0.28 -10.87
C ASP A 109 8.00 -0.81 -11.53
N PRO A 110 7.62 -0.62 -12.82
CA PRO A 110 6.80 -1.58 -13.54
C PRO A 110 7.52 -2.89 -13.83
N VAL A 111 8.85 -2.85 -14.03
CA VAL A 111 9.66 -4.01 -14.40
C VAL A 111 9.88 -4.88 -13.17
N ALA A 112 10.25 -4.26 -12.06
CA ALA A 112 10.38 -4.95 -10.77
C ALA A 112 9.02 -5.28 -10.15
N ARG A 113 7.90 -4.79 -10.71
CA ARG A 113 6.54 -4.94 -10.19
C ARG A 113 6.45 -4.57 -8.72
N ARG A 114 7.02 -3.41 -8.37
CA ARG A 114 7.13 -2.96 -6.98
C ARG A 114 6.73 -1.50 -6.87
N VAL A 115 6.09 -1.15 -5.76
CA VAL A 115 5.75 0.22 -5.42
C VAL A 115 6.16 0.50 -3.98
N ILE A 116 6.79 1.66 -3.79
CA ILE A 116 7.10 2.22 -2.48
C ILE A 116 6.18 3.41 -2.25
N VAL A 117 5.46 3.42 -1.15
CA VAL A 117 4.50 4.49 -0.80
C VAL A 117 4.85 5.07 0.56
N GLN A 118 4.89 6.39 0.65
CA GLN A 118 4.98 7.07 1.92
C GLN A 118 3.73 6.82 2.76
N TYR A 119 3.90 6.30 3.97
CA TYR A 119 2.82 6.20 4.93
C TYR A 119 2.51 7.57 5.52
N VAL A 120 1.29 8.05 5.25
CA VAL A 120 0.75 9.27 5.86
C VAL A 120 -0.64 8.95 6.41
N HIS A 121 -0.88 9.25 7.69
CA HIS A 121 -2.07 8.80 8.42
C HIS A 121 -3.40 9.21 7.75
N THR A 122 -3.49 10.45 7.27
CA THR A 122 -4.64 10.99 6.54
C THR A 122 -4.40 11.07 5.03
N GLY A 123 -3.29 10.52 4.53
CA GLY A 123 -2.91 10.57 3.13
C GLY A 123 -3.67 9.56 2.27
N VAL A 124 -3.32 9.54 0.98
CA VAL A 124 -3.81 8.54 0.04
C VAL A 124 -3.12 7.21 0.35
N ARG A 125 -3.89 6.13 0.48
CA ARG A 125 -3.35 4.78 0.73
C ARG A 125 -2.97 4.11 -0.58
N ALA A 126 -2.01 3.18 -0.52
CA ALA A 126 -1.56 2.39 -1.68
C ALA A 126 -2.74 1.75 -2.44
N THR A 127 -3.68 1.14 -1.72
CA THR A 127 -4.90 0.55 -2.30
C THR A 127 -5.75 1.56 -3.06
N GLN A 128 -5.87 2.79 -2.56
CA GLN A 128 -6.64 3.85 -3.21
C GLN A 128 -5.97 4.35 -4.50
N ILE A 129 -4.64 4.36 -4.54
CA ILE A 129 -3.87 4.70 -5.74
C ILE A 129 -4.08 3.62 -6.80
N ALA A 130 -3.98 2.35 -6.42
CA ALA A 130 -4.22 1.22 -7.32
C ALA A 130 -5.65 1.26 -7.91
N THR A 131 -6.67 1.45 -7.07
CA THR A 131 -8.07 1.57 -7.50
C THR A 131 -8.28 2.76 -8.45
N LEU A 132 -7.67 3.92 -8.16
CA LEU A 132 -7.76 5.08 -9.06
C LEU A 132 -7.17 4.76 -10.43
N PHE A 133 -5.97 4.17 -10.49
CA PHE A 133 -5.31 3.83 -11.76
C PHE A 133 -6.07 2.77 -12.54
N GLU A 134 -6.56 1.72 -11.87
CA GLU A 134 -7.44 0.71 -12.45
C GLU A 134 -8.66 1.38 -13.11
N LYS A 135 -9.38 2.21 -12.34
CA LYS A 135 -10.58 2.91 -12.81
C LYS A 135 -10.28 3.78 -14.02
N LEU A 136 -9.18 4.53 -13.99
CA LEU A 136 -8.78 5.38 -15.12
C LEU A 136 -8.51 4.57 -16.37
N ALA A 137 -7.76 3.46 -16.25
CA ALA A 137 -7.45 2.59 -17.36
C ALA A 137 -8.71 1.97 -17.97
N ARG A 138 -9.58 1.40 -17.14
CA ARG A 138 -10.83 0.75 -17.60
C ARG A 138 -11.78 1.71 -18.32
N ILE A 139 -11.87 2.96 -17.88
CA ILE A 139 -12.79 3.94 -18.46
C ILE A 139 -12.22 4.57 -19.74
N ARG A 140 -10.90 4.67 -19.86
CA ARG A 140 -10.25 5.54 -20.84
C ARG A 140 -9.38 4.81 -21.86
N SER A 141 -9.13 3.52 -21.67
CA SER A 141 -8.40 2.69 -22.62
C SER A 141 -9.20 1.44 -22.98
N LYS A 142 -9.38 1.21 -24.28
CA LYS A 142 -9.92 -0.07 -24.78
C LYS A 142 -8.95 -1.23 -24.53
N GLU A 143 -7.65 -0.94 -24.52
CA GLU A 143 -6.61 -1.94 -24.26
C GLU A 143 -6.68 -2.44 -22.81
N PHE A 144 -7.07 -1.58 -21.86
CA PHE A 144 -7.12 -1.89 -20.43
C PHE A 144 -8.56 -1.95 -19.88
N GLU A 145 -9.56 -2.25 -20.71
CA GLU A 145 -10.97 -2.32 -20.28
C GLU A 145 -11.21 -3.37 -19.19
N GLY A 146 -10.47 -4.48 -19.28
CA GLY A 146 -10.48 -5.58 -18.32
C GLY A 146 -9.42 -5.48 -17.23
N ALA A 147 -8.75 -4.32 -17.09
CA ALA A 147 -7.66 -4.16 -16.14
C ALA A 147 -8.13 -4.32 -14.70
N THR A 148 -7.38 -5.08 -13.91
CA THR A 148 -7.41 -5.08 -12.45
C THR A 148 -6.03 -4.71 -11.94
N LEU A 149 -5.95 -3.93 -10.87
CA LEU A 149 -4.67 -3.53 -10.28
C LEU A 149 -4.73 -3.54 -8.76
N GLU A 150 -3.80 -4.26 -8.15
CA GLU A 150 -3.64 -4.32 -6.71
C GLU A 150 -2.19 -4.09 -6.29
N PHE A 151 -2.01 -3.34 -5.20
CA PHE A 151 -0.74 -3.21 -4.50
C PHE A 151 -0.78 -4.10 -3.27
N ALA A 152 -0.21 -5.30 -3.39
CA ALA A 152 -0.18 -6.30 -2.34
C ALA A 152 0.94 -5.98 -1.34
N PRO A 153 0.65 -5.76 -0.04
CA PRO A 153 1.68 -5.46 0.95
C PRO A 153 2.76 -6.53 1.01
N THR A 154 4.02 -6.11 1.00
CA THR A 154 5.14 -6.99 1.27
C THR A 154 5.24 -7.18 2.79
N PRO A 155 5.21 -8.42 3.33
CA PRO A 155 5.30 -8.66 4.76
C PRO A 155 6.68 -8.24 5.29
N GLY A 156 6.72 -7.41 6.33
CA GLY A 156 7.95 -7.06 7.01
C GLY A 156 8.39 -8.15 8.00
N ARG A 157 9.68 -8.12 8.38
CA ARG A 157 10.26 -9.08 9.35
C ARG A 157 9.48 -9.15 10.67
N THR A 158 8.98 -8.00 11.13
CA THR A 158 8.19 -7.92 12.37
C THR A 158 6.91 -8.76 12.28
N PHE A 159 6.25 -8.86 11.12
CA PHE A 159 5.05 -9.70 10.98
C PHE A 159 5.37 -11.17 11.25
N ARG A 160 6.48 -11.68 10.68
CA ARG A 160 6.92 -13.06 10.85
C ARG A 160 7.33 -13.34 12.28
N GLN A 161 8.08 -12.44 12.91
CA GLN A 161 8.49 -12.55 14.32
C GLN A 161 7.27 -12.61 15.24
N GLU A 162 6.29 -11.74 15.01
CA GLU A 162 5.07 -11.66 15.80
C GLU A 162 4.20 -12.92 15.65
N LEU A 163 4.08 -13.44 14.42
CA LEU A 163 3.40 -14.71 14.16
C LEU A 163 4.13 -15.88 14.84
N ALA A 164 5.46 -15.90 14.78
CA ALA A 164 6.28 -16.92 15.44
C ALA A 164 6.11 -16.90 16.96
N ALA A 165 5.94 -15.72 17.57
CA ALA A 165 5.74 -15.55 19.02
C ALA A 165 4.35 -15.98 19.54
N MET A 166 3.34 -16.17 18.68
CA MET A 166 2.00 -16.57 19.12
C MET A 166 1.94 -18.05 19.55
N ASN A 167 1.83 -18.36 20.83
CA ASN A 167 1.75 -19.75 21.29
C ASN A 167 0.40 -20.41 20.97
N ARG A 168 -0.68 -19.63 20.99
CA ARG A 168 -2.05 -20.08 20.74
C ARG A 168 -2.72 -19.17 19.74
N ILE A 169 -3.24 -19.75 18.68
CA ILE A 169 -3.93 -19.04 17.61
C ILE A 169 -5.40 -19.46 17.61
N GLN A 170 -6.29 -18.52 17.90
CA GLN A 170 -7.72 -18.76 17.97
C GLN A 170 -8.36 -18.68 16.58
N SER A 171 -7.95 -17.71 15.77
CA SER A 171 -8.45 -17.56 14.41
C SER A 171 -7.41 -16.93 13.50
N ALA A 172 -7.52 -17.26 12.21
CA ALA A 172 -6.76 -16.61 11.16
C ALA A 172 -7.63 -16.42 9.93
N SER A 173 -7.44 -15.29 9.26
CA SER A 173 -8.03 -14.98 7.97
C SER A 173 -6.94 -14.44 7.07
N VAL A 174 -6.83 -14.98 5.87
CA VAL A 174 -5.93 -14.48 4.82
C VAL A 174 -6.76 -14.20 3.59
N THR A 175 -6.54 -13.03 3.00
CA THR A 175 -7.00 -12.68 1.66
C THR A 175 -5.81 -12.68 0.73
N LEU A 176 -5.89 -13.52 -0.30
CA LEU A 176 -4.93 -13.59 -1.39
C LEU A 176 -5.50 -12.90 -2.62
N THR A 177 -4.64 -12.25 -3.37
CA THR A 177 -4.96 -11.67 -4.67
C THR A 177 -4.35 -12.51 -5.79
N ARG A 178 -5.00 -12.54 -6.95
CA ARG A 178 -4.52 -13.32 -8.10
C ARG A 178 -3.11 -12.88 -8.52
N PRO A 179 -2.17 -13.81 -8.76
CA PRO A 179 -0.87 -13.49 -9.36
C PRO A 179 -1.00 -13.26 -10.87
N ASN A 180 -0.16 -12.38 -11.43
CA ASN A 180 -0.21 -11.99 -12.85
C ASN A 180 -0.23 -13.14 -13.88
N ILE A 181 0.54 -14.21 -13.65
CA ILE A 181 0.62 -15.33 -14.62
C ILE A 181 -0.45 -16.35 -14.29
N ASP A 182 -0.36 -17.04 -13.16
CA ASP A 182 -1.39 -17.94 -12.67
C ASP A 182 -1.18 -18.24 -11.18
N TRP A 183 -2.11 -19.00 -10.59
CA TRP A 183 -2.02 -19.44 -9.21
C TRP A 183 -1.01 -20.58 -8.97
N ASN A 184 -0.33 -21.08 -10.01
CA ASN A 184 0.51 -22.29 -9.92
C ASN A 184 1.79 -22.09 -9.11
N ASP A 185 2.23 -20.84 -8.93
CA ASP A 185 3.36 -20.48 -8.05
C ASP A 185 3.08 -20.79 -6.56
N PHE A 186 1.82 -21.00 -6.20
CA PHE A 186 1.38 -21.28 -4.85
C PHE A 186 0.46 -22.51 -4.86
N SER A 187 1.00 -23.72 -5.03
CA SER A 187 0.18 -24.93 -5.14
C SER A 187 -0.53 -25.26 -3.82
N ASN A 188 -1.77 -24.80 -3.63
CA ASN A 188 -2.65 -25.22 -2.54
C ASN A 188 -4.09 -25.38 -3.07
N ALA A 189 -4.94 -26.12 -2.34
CA ALA A 189 -6.30 -26.43 -2.78
C ALA A 189 -7.20 -25.18 -2.96
N ALA A 190 -6.91 -24.08 -2.25
CA ALA A 190 -7.64 -22.83 -2.42
C ALA A 190 -7.30 -22.16 -3.77
N ASN A 191 -6.07 -22.32 -4.23
CA ASN A 191 -5.57 -21.78 -5.48
C ASN A 191 -6.09 -22.54 -6.71
N SER A 192 -6.27 -23.86 -6.60
CA SER A 192 -7.00 -24.63 -7.62
C SER A 192 -8.46 -24.18 -7.73
N LEU A 193 -9.16 -23.98 -6.61
CA LEU A 193 -10.52 -23.44 -6.60
C LEU A 193 -10.58 -22.00 -7.14
N ALA A 194 -9.53 -21.21 -6.93
CA ALA A 194 -9.39 -19.86 -7.49
C ALA A 194 -9.42 -19.87 -9.00
N GLU A 195 -8.60 -20.74 -9.57
CA GLU A 195 -8.41 -20.85 -11.01
C GLU A 195 -9.70 -21.37 -11.65
N ASP A 196 -10.29 -22.42 -11.07
CA ASP A 196 -11.56 -23.00 -11.55
C ASP A 196 -12.73 -22.00 -11.51
N THR A 197 -12.70 -21.03 -10.60
CA THR A 197 -13.77 -20.02 -10.45
C THR A 197 -13.43 -18.66 -11.04
N ASN A 198 -12.26 -18.50 -11.68
CA ASN A 198 -11.74 -17.22 -12.16
C ASN A 198 -11.77 -16.13 -11.07
N ALA A 199 -11.49 -16.50 -9.81
CA ALA A 199 -11.55 -15.60 -8.67
C ALA A 199 -10.40 -14.59 -8.71
N HIS A 200 -10.73 -13.30 -8.60
CA HIS A 200 -9.73 -12.24 -8.47
C HIS A 200 -9.10 -12.18 -7.06
N ASN A 201 -9.90 -12.48 -6.04
CA ASN A 201 -9.48 -12.52 -4.65
C ASN A 201 -10.08 -13.76 -3.97
N ILE A 202 -9.31 -14.38 -3.08
CA ILE A 202 -9.82 -15.45 -2.21
C ILE A 202 -9.58 -15.07 -0.76
N THR A 203 -10.60 -15.27 0.07
CA THR A 203 -10.44 -15.21 1.52
C THR A 203 -10.61 -16.60 2.12
N VAL A 204 -9.59 -17.06 2.85
CA VAL A 204 -9.63 -18.30 3.63
C VAL A 204 -9.57 -17.94 5.10
N SER A 205 -10.53 -18.43 5.88
CA SER A 205 -10.58 -18.22 7.33
C SER A 205 -10.71 -19.53 8.08
N ALA A 206 -10.00 -19.65 9.20
CA ALA A 206 -10.09 -20.78 10.11
C ALA A 206 -10.25 -20.29 11.55
N VAL A 207 -11.02 -21.03 12.34
CA VAL A 207 -11.26 -20.77 13.76
C VAL A 207 -11.06 -22.07 14.52
N ALA A 208 -10.25 -22.04 15.57
CA ALA A 208 -10.04 -23.18 16.45
C ALA A 208 -11.27 -23.44 17.33
N GLY A 209 -11.52 -24.70 17.65
CA GLY A 209 -12.54 -25.06 18.64
C GLY A 209 -12.26 -24.46 20.02
N ARG A 210 -13.26 -24.52 20.92
CA ARG A 210 -13.10 -24.03 22.29
C ARG A 210 -11.88 -24.70 22.96
N ASN A 211 -11.02 -23.89 23.58
CA ASN A 211 -9.78 -24.34 24.21
C ASN A 211 -8.74 -24.99 23.29
N GLN A 212 -8.93 -24.94 21.97
CA GLN A 212 -7.96 -25.42 20.99
C GLN A 212 -7.15 -24.25 20.40
N SER A 213 -6.19 -24.60 19.53
CA SER A 213 -5.37 -23.69 18.73
C SER A 213 -5.32 -24.18 17.29
N LEU A 214 -5.24 -23.25 16.34
CA LEU A 214 -4.84 -23.60 14.98
C LEU A 214 -3.39 -24.11 15.00
N SER A 215 -3.11 -25.12 14.17
CA SER A 215 -1.76 -25.65 14.00
C SER A 215 -0.87 -24.64 13.27
N LYS A 216 0.35 -24.43 13.77
CA LYS A 216 1.37 -23.62 13.10
C LYS A 216 2.11 -24.36 11.99
N THR A 217 2.14 -25.70 12.07
CA THR A 217 2.94 -26.55 11.18
C THR A 217 2.12 -27.18 10.07
N LYS A 218 0.78 -27.02 10.10
CA LYS A 218 -0.14 -27.53 9.07
C LYS A 218 -1.31 -26.58 8.87
N GLY A 219 -1.95 -26.66 7.71
CA GLY A 219 -3.14 -25.86 7.40
C GLY A 219 -2.84 -24.36 7.24
N LEU A 220 -3.82 -23.52 7.55
CA LEU A 220 -3.81 -22.10 7.16
C LEU A 220 -2.58 -21.31 7.64
N ILE A 221 -2.14 -21.52 8.89
CA ILE A 221 -1.00 -20.77 9.45
C ILE A 221 0.30 -21.17 8.75
N HIS A 222 0.45 -22.46 8.43
CA HIS A 222 1.61 -22.95 7.69
C HIS A 222 1.64 -22.34 6.29
N THR A 223 0.51 -22.36 5.57
CA THR A 223 0.41 -21.74 4.24
C THR A 223 0.75 -20.25 4.27
N ILE A 224 0.25 -19.49 5.26
CA ILE A 224 0.63 -18.07 5.43
C ILE A 224 2.15 -17.94 5.61
N THR A 225 2.76 -18.82 6.41
CA THR A 225 4.20 -18.80 6.70
C THR A 225 5.03 -19.16 5.46
N GLU A 226 4.58 -20.11 4.65
CA GLU A 226 5.21 -20.50 3.38
C GLU A 226 5.18 -19.34 2.38
N VAL A 227 4.03 -18.70 2.19
CA VAL A 227 3.89 -17.54 1.30
C VAL A 227 4.84 -16.42 1.72
N ILE A 228 4.90 -16.11 3.03
CA ILE A 228 5.84 -15.11 3.56
C ILE A 228 7.28 -15.49 3.27
N SER A 229 7.66 -16.76 3.48
CA SER A 229 9.02 -17.23 3.26
C SER A 229 9.42 -17.13 1.77
N GLN A 230 8.51 -17.49 0.86
CA GLN A 230 8.75 -17.33 -0.58
C GLN A 230 8.96 -15.86 -0.97
N VAL A 231 8.21 -14.93 -0.36
CA VAL A 231 8.39 -13.50 -0.59
C VAL A 231 9.75 -13.02 -0.08
N GLU A 232 10.21 -13.50 1.08
CA GLU A 232 11.56 -13.24 1.60
C GLU A 232 12.66 -13.78 0.66
N ASP A 233 12.40 -14.90 -0.02
CA ASP A 233 13.27 -15.51 -1.02
C ASP A 233 13.21 -14.81 -2.40
N GLY A 234 12.36 -13.79 -2.56
CA GLY A 234 12.28 -12.93 -3.75
C GLY A 234 11.02 -13.09 -4.60
N ALA A 235 10.07 -13.94 -4.20
CA ALA A 235 8.76 -14.01 -4.85
C ALA A 235 7.96 -12.72 -4.63
N LYS A 236 6.97 -12.46 -5.49
CA LYS A 236 6.07 -11.31 -5.34
C LYS A 236 4.98 -11.61 -4.32
N SER A 237 4.71 -10.66 -3.43
CA SER A 237 3.61 -10.78 -2.48
C SER A 237 2.28 -10.89 -3.20
N ILE A 238 1.51 -11.92 -2.83
CA ILE A 238 0.11 -12.10 -3.21
C ILE A 238 -0.82 -11.89 -1.99
N LEU A 239 -0.24 -11.49 -0.85
CA LEU A 239 -0.97 -11.27 0.38
C LEU A 239 -1.65 -9.91 0.31
N LYS A 240 -2.98 -9.89 0.20
CA LYS A 240 -3.77 -8.66 0.25
C LYS A 240 -4.05 -8.25 1.69
N ALA A 241 -4.44 -9.20 2.53
CA ALA A 241 -4.68 -8.98 3.94
C ALA A 241 -4.41 -10.26 4.73
N VAL A 242 -3.87 -10.12 5.94
CA VAL A 242 -3.75 -11.21 6.89
C VAL A 242 -4.13 -10.69 8.27
N VAL A 243 -5.06 -11.37 8.93
CA VAL A 243 -5.51 -11.08 10.28
C VAL A 243 -5.40 -12.35 11.10
N ILE A 244 -4.59 -12.33 12.15
CA ILE A 244 -4.39 -13.46 13.05
C ILE A 244 -4.72 -13.01 14.47
N LYS A 245 -5.62 -13.73 15.12
CA LYS A 245 -5.97 -13.51 16.52
C LYS A 245 -5.40 -14.63 17.36
N GLY A 246 -4.52 -14.28 18.28
CA GLY A 246 -3.81 -15.25 19.10
C GLY A 246 -3.38 -14.68 20.43
N MET A 247 -2.56 -15.44 21.14
CA MET A 247 -1.96 -15.07 22.41
C MET A 247 -0.45 -15.34 22.28
N ARG A 248 0.37 -14.46 22.83
CA ARG A 248 1.82 -14.66 22.92
C ARG A 248 2.19 -15.28 24.26
N ASP A 249 3.42 -15.77 24.36
CA ASP A 249 3.99 -16.12 25.66
C ASP A 249 4.01 -14.87 26.56
N ASN A 250 3.50 -15.02 27.78
CA ASN A 250 3.36 -13.99 28.82
C ASN A 250 2.24 -12.95 28.60
N GLU A 251 1.35 -13.14 27.63
CA GLU A 251 0.13 -12.34 27.50
C GLU A 251 -1.08 -13.11 28.02
N SER A 252 -1.93 -12.46 28.82
CA SER A 252 -3.21 -13.03 29.28
C SER A 252 -4.38 -12.68 28.35
N ALA A 253 -4.17 -11.70 27.46
CA ALA A 253 -5.17 -11.20 26.53
C ALA A 253 -4.90 -11.68 25.09
N LEU A 254 -5.98 -11.78 24.31
CA LEU A 254 -5.87 -12.03 22.88
C LEU A 254 -5.38 -10.78 22.15
N THR A 255 -4.36 -10.93 21.32
CA THR A 255 -3.82 -9.89 20.46
C THR A 255 -4.18 -10.16 18.99
N THR A 256 -4.26 -9.09 18.20
CA THR A 256 -4.57 -9.16 16.77
C THR A 256 -3.36 -8.69 15.98
N LEU A 257 -2.77 -9.61 15.24
CA LEU A 257 -1.71 -9.35 14.26
C LEU A 257 -2.35 -9.05 12.91
N ASN A 258 -1.96 -7.93 12.31
CA ASN A 258 -2.54 -7.42 11.07
C ASN A 258 -1.43 -7.08 10.07
N LEU A 259 -1.44 -7.69 8.88
CA LEU A 259 -0.38 -7.46 7.88
C LEU A 259 -0.22 -5.98 7.54
N THR A 260 -1.32 -5.23 7.47
CA THR A 260 -1.34 -3.80 7.18
C THR A 260 -0.59 -2.94 8.19
N LYS A 261 -0.28 -3.46 9.39
CA LYS A 261 0.53 -2.78 10.41
C LYS A 261 2.00 -3.17 10.36
N HIS A 262 2.32 -4.29 9.72
CA HIS A 262 3.64 -4.90 9.66
C HIS A 262 4.09 -5.11 8.20
N ILE A 263 3.78 -4.14 7.35
CA ILE A 263 4.33 -4.07 5.99
C ILE A 263 5.83 -3.80 6.09
N ASP A 264 6.62 -4.37 5.18
CA ASP A 264 8.03 -4.04 5.02
C ASP A 264 8.19 -2.54 4.81
N ALA A 265 8.94 -1.91 5.72
CA ALA A 265 8.96 -0.46 5.83
C ALA A 265 10.31 0.05 6.29
N ARG A 266 10.65 1.26 5.82
CA ARG A 266 11.84 2.00 6.22
C ARG A 266 11.50 3.36 6.78
N MET A 267 12.18 3.72 7.86
CA MET A 267 12.18 5.08 8.38
C MET A 267 13.36 5.84 7.76
N VAL A 268 13.07 6.90 7.02
CA VAL A 268 14.09 7.74 6.39
C VAL A 268 13.93 9.19 6.84
N LYS A 269 15.03 9.90 7.03
CA LYS A 269 15.01 11.33 7.34
C LYS A 269 15.10 12.11 6.04
N VAL A 270 14.13 12.98 5.80
CA VAL A 270 14.07 13.83 4.60
C VAL A 270 13.96 15.30 4.98
N PRO A 271 14.54 16.20 4.19
CA PRO A 271 14.40 17.65 4.40
C PRO A 271 12.93 18.07 4.26
N LEU A 272 12.56 19.08 5.04
CA LEU A 272 11.27 19.75 4.92
C LEU A 272 11.34 20.89 3.90
N GLU A 273 10.24 21.11 3.21
CA GLU A 273 9.98 22.33 2.44
C GLU A 273 9.59 23.49 3.38
N SER A 274 9.49 24.70 2.84
CA SER A 274 9.10 25.90 3.61
C SER A 274 7.72 25.82 4.25
N ASP A 275 6.85 24.94 3.74
CA ASP A 275 5.52 24.64 4.28
C ASP A 275 5.54 23.59 5.42
N GLY A 276 6.73 23.12 5.81
CA GLY A 276 6.90 22.09 6.84
C GLY A 276 6.56 20.67 6.40
N LEU A 277 6.28 20.44 5.10
CA LEU A 277 6.01 19.13 4.55
C LEU A 277 7.30 18.46 4.04
N PRO A 278 7.40 17.11 4.09
CA PRO A 278 8.54 16.38 3.53
C PRO A 278 8.77 16.70 2.04
N ASN A 279 9.99 17.06 1.66
CA ASN A 279 10.34 17.35 0.27
C ASN A 279 10.05 16.14 -0.64
N PRO A 280 9.21 16.27 -1.67
CA PRO A 280 8.82 15.14 -2.51
C PRO A 280 10.00 14.50 -3.26
N GLY A 281 10.94 15.30 -3.75
CA GLY A 281 12.13 14.79 -4.44
C GLY A 281 12.97 13.89 -3.54
N ALA A 282 13.27 14.35 -2.33
CA ALA A 282 14.01 13.55 -1.35
C ALA A 282 13.26 12.28 -0.91
N VAL A 283 11.93 12.32 -0.84
CA VAL A 283 11.12 11.11 -0.58
C VAL A 283 11.18 10.14 -1.75
N THR A 284 11.15 10.63 -2.99
CA THR A 284 11.30 9.80 -4.20
C THR A 284 12.69 9.18 -4.27
N GLU A 285 13.76 9.93 -4.01
CA GLU A 285 15.13 9.41 -3.95
C GLU A 285 15.29 8.33 -2.86
N ALA A 286 14.74 8.57 -1.67
CA ALA A 286 14.75 7.57 -0.60
C ALA A 286 13.92 6.32 -0.96
N SER A 287 12.84 6.49 -1.72
CA SER A 287 12.03 5.38 -2.23
C SER A 287 12.80 4.55 -3.26
N LEU A 288 13.59 5.21 -4.13
CA LEU A 288 14.47 4.55 -5.08
C LEU A 288 15.57 3.75 -4.36
N ALA A 289 16.19 4.34 -3.34
CA ALA A 289 17.18 3.63 -2.51
C ALA A 289 16.56 2.39 -1.82
N PHE A 290 15.34 2.51 -1.31
CA PHE A 290 14.63 1.37 -0.72
C PHE A 290 14.34 0.28 -1.77
N MET A 291 13.95 0.67 -2.98
CA MET A 291 13.66 -0.27 -4.05
C MET A 291 14.90 -1.07 -4.50
N ASN A 292 16.06 -0.41 -4.58
CA ASN A 292 17.32 -1.00 -5.06
C ASN A 292 18.04 -1.87 -4.02
N ASP A 293 17.83 -1.61 -2.73
CA ASP A 293 18.34 -2.46 -1.67
C ASP A 293 17.17 -2.99 -0.84
N PRO A 294 16.54 -4.11 -1.20
CA PRO A 294 15.43 -4.66 -0.43
C PRO A 294 15.85 -5.38 0.87
N LYS A 295 17.16 -5.53 1.19
CA LYS A 295 17.61 -6.44 2.27
C LYS A 295 17.87 -5.78 3.63
N GLU A 296 17.95 -4.45 3.69
CA GLU A 296 18.10 -3.69 4.94
C GLU A 296 16.76 -3.27 5.57
N GLY A 297 15.92 -4.24 5.95
CA GLY A 297 14.80 -3.99 6.87
C GLY A 297 15.27 -4.19 8.32
N SER A 298 15.32 -3.11 9.11
CA SER A 298 15.69 -3.11 10.55
C SER A 298 14.57 -3.67 11.43
#